data_AF-A0A2W6A263-F1
#
_entry.id   AF-A0A2W6A263-F1
#
_cell.length_a   1.000
_cell.length_b   1.000
_cell.length_c   1.000
_cell.angle_alpha   90.00
_cell.angle_beta   90.00
_cell.angle_gamma   90.00
#
_symmetry.space_group_name_H-M   'P 1'
#
loop_
_entity.id
_entity.type
_entity.pdbx_description
1 polymer ?
#
loop_
_entity_poly.entity_id
_entity_poly.type
_entity_poly.pdbx_seq_one_letter_code
_entity_poly.pdbx_strand_id
1 'polypeptide(L)'
;MHARLGVAVIVVAAVGTLFALWARARPSAIPTVRVFVQLCAVVAALEAVLGLVMVVTGNRPGQAIHYFYGAATVIPIPAAELLARRVRPESEMLYLLAGVAATALFGLRAVTTGSM
;
A
#
# COMPACT_ATOMS: atom_id res chain seq x y z
N MET A 1 -0.11 -1.89 19.40
CA MET A 1 0.66 -0.90 18.61
C MET A 1 0.52 -1.15 17.12
N HIS A 2 0.88 -2.34 16.62
CA HIS A 2 0.72 -2.76 15.22
C HIS A 2 -0.66 -2.44 14.62
N ALA A 3 -1.76 -2.81 15.29
CA ALA A 3 -3.11 -2.49 14.77
C ALA A 3 -3.36 -0.97 14.55
N ARG A 4 -2.82 -0.10 15.41
CA ARG A 4 -2.95 1.37 15.26
C ARG A 4 -2.10 1.89 14.10
N LEU A 5 -0.91 1.31 13.91
CA LEU A 5 -0.04 1.65 12.80
C LEU A 5 -0.63 1.17 11.46
N GLY A 6 -1.18 -0.05 11.41
CA GLY A 6 -1.91 -0.56 10.25
C GLY A 6 -3.06 0.34 9.81
N VAL A 7 -3.82 0.93 10.76
CA VAL A 7 -4.84 1.95 10.44
C VAL A 7 -4.20 3.21 9.83
N ALA A 8 -3.08 3.70 10.38
CA ALA A 8 -2.38 4.84 9.82
C ALA A 8 -1.89 4.57 8.39
N VAL A 9 -1.41 3.36 8.09
CA VAL A 9 -1.00 2.96 6.73
C VAL A 9 -2.18 3.03 5.77
N ILE A 10 -3.36 2.57 6.17
CA ILE A 10 -4.58 2.67 5.34
C ILE A 10 -4.92 4.13 5.06
N VAL A 11 -4.90 4.99 6.09
CA VAL A 11 -5.21 6.42 5.92
C VAL A 11 -4.23 7.07 4.96
N VAL A 12 -2.93 6.81 5.11
CA VAL A 12 -1.89 7.35 4.22
C VAL A 12 -2.06 6.82 2.79
N ALA A 13 -2.36 5.54 2.61
CA ALA A 13 -2.63 4.96 1.29
C ALA A 13 -3.92 5.51 0.66
N ALA A 14 -4.97 5.76 1.44
CA ALA A 14 -6.20 6.38 0.98
C ALA A 14 -5.95 7.83 0.53
N VAL A 15 -5.19 8.61 1.32
CA VAL A 15 -4.74 9.96 0.93
C VAL A 15 -3.91 9.90 -0.36
N GLY A 16 -3.00 8.93 -0.49
CA GLY A 16 -2.24 8.71 -1.73
C GLY A 16 -3.11 8.40 -2.93
N THR A 17 -4.17 7.60 -2.73
CA THR A 17 -5.15 7.29 -3.77
C THR A 17 -5.88 8.55 -4.22
N LEU A 18 -6.35 9.38 -3.27
CA LEU A 18 -7.00 10.66 -3.57
C LEU A 18 -6.03 11.63 -4.27
N PHE A 19 -4.78 11.68 -3.83
CA PHE A 19 -3.75 12.53 -4.42
C PHE A 19 -3.43 12.11 -5.86
N ALA A 20 -3.26 10.81 -6.12
CA ALA A 20 -3.06 10.27 -7.46
C ALA A 20 -4.28 10.53 -8.37
N LEU A 21 -5.51 10.37 -7.85
CA LEU A 21 -6.75 10.69 -8.58
C LEU A 21 -6.81 12.15 -9.00
N TRP A 22 -6.50 13.06 -8.07
CA TRP A 22 -6.45 14.50 -8.33
C TRP A 22 -5.35 14.86 -9.35
N ALA A 23 -4.21 14.19 -9.26
CA ALA A 23 -3.06 14.42 -10.12
C ALA A 23 -3.20 13.79 -11.53
N ARG A 24 -4.23 12.98 -11.80
CA ARG A 24 -4.41 12.25 -13.07
C ARG A 24 -4.32 13.10 -14.33
N ALA A 25 -4.76 14.36 -14.25
CA ALA A 25 -4.76 15.29 -15.38
C ALA A 25 -3.51 16.21 -15.41
N ARG A 26 -2.50 15.95 -14.57
CA ARG A 26 -1.36 16.84 -14.31
C ARG A 26 -0.04 16.08 -14.45
N PRO A 27 0.53 15.98 -15.65
CA PRO A 27 1.78 15.26 -15.88
C PRO A 27 2.93 15.76 -14.99
N SER A 28 2.96 17.05 -14.66
CA SER A 28 3.96 17.64 -13.75
C SER A 28 3.91 17.12 -12.32
N ALA A 29 2.79 16.53 -11.88
CA ALA A 29 2.63 15.98 -10.53
C ALA A 29 3.10 14.53 -10.41
N ILE A 30 3.42 13.86 -11.53
CA ILE A 30 3.84 12.45 -11.56
C ILE A 30 5.03 12.18 -10.61
N PRO A 31 6.14 12.95 -10.63
CA PRO A 31 7.26 12.69 -9.74
C PRO A 31 6.88 12.78 -8.25
N THR A 32 6.03 13.76 -7.89
CA THR A 32 5.56 13.94 -6.51
C THR A 32 4.68 12.79 -6.07
N VAL A 33 3.71 12.37 -6.89
CA VAL A 33 2.87 11.20 -6.61
C VAL A 33 3.72 9.95 -6.48
N ARG A 34 4.72 9.78 -7.35
CA ARG A 34 5.65 8.66 -7.34
C ARG A 34 6.39 8.54 -6.01
N VAL A 35 7.00 9.64 -5.55
CA VAL A 35 7.68 9.67 -4.24
C VAL A 35 6.69 9.37 -3.12
N PHE A 36 5.49 9.95 -3.15
CA PHE A 36 4.47 9.70 -2.14
C PHE A 36 4.09 8.21 -2.06
N VAL A 37 3.77 7.57 -3.19
CA VAL A 37 3.39 6.15 -3.18
C VAL A 37 4.56 5.25 -2.79
N GLN A 38 5.80 5.60 -3.14
CA GLN A 38 6.98 4.87 -2.68
C GLN A 38 7.12 4.92 -1.15
N LEU A 39 6.86 6.08 -0.54
CA LEU A 39 6.82 6.20 0.92
C LEU A 39 5.71 5.33 1.53
N CYS A 40 4.52 5.28 0.91
CA CYS A 40 3.45 4.36 1.34
C CYS A 40 3.92 2.89 1.30
N ALA A 41 4.63 2.50 0.25
CA ALA A 41 5.15 1.14 0.10
C ALA A 41 6.19 0.80 1.18
N VAL A 42 7.09 1.73 1.50
CA VAL A 42 8.07 1.57 2.59
C VAL A 42 7.36 1.37 3.92
N VAL A 43 6.36 2.21 4.23
CA VAL A 43 5.59 2.09 5.47
C VAL A 43 4.81 0.77 5.53
N ALA A 44 4.19 0.34 4.43
CA ALA A 44 3.52 -0.95 4.34
C ALA A 44 4.49 -2.13 4.54
N ALA A 45 5.70 -2.05 3.98
CA ALA A 45 6.72 -3.07 4.16
C ALA A 45 7.19 -3.15 5.62
N LEU A 46 7.38 -2.01 6.29
CA LEU A 46 7.69 -1.97 7.72
C LEU A 46 6.59 -2.62 8.56
N GLU A 47 5.31 -2.35 8.26
CA GLU A 47 4.20 -3.03 8.94
C GLU A 47 4.20 -4.54 8.70
N ALA A 48 4.49 -5.01 7.49
CA ALA A 48 4.58 -6.44 7.20
C ALA A 48 5.72 -7.11 8.00
N VAL A 49 6.87 -6.42 8.14
CA VAL A 49 7.98 -6.89 8.97
C VAL A 49 7.57 -6.95 10.45
N LEU A 50 6.90 -5.92 10.96
CA LEU A 50 6.37 -5.93 12.33
C LEU A 50 5.38 -7.08 12.56
N GLY A 51 4.50 -7.33 11.60
CA GLY A 51 3.57 -8.48 11.62
C GLY A 51 4.33 -9.82 11.66
N LEU A 52 5.41 -9.97 10.89
CA LEU A 52 6.25 -11.16 10.93
C LEU A 52 6.94 -11.34 12.29
N VAL A 53 7.45 -10.25 12.88
CA VAL A 53 8.01 -10.26 14.24
C VAL A 53 6.96 -10.70 15.27
N MET A 54 5.71 -10.24 15.13
CA MET A 54 4.61 -10.70 15.99
C MET A 54 4.37 -12.21 15.85
N VAL A 55 4.40 -12.76 14.63
CA VAL A 55 4.21 -14.19 14.39
C VAL A 55 5.30 -15.03 15.06
N VAL A 56 6.58 -14.65 14.90
CA VAL A 56 7.69 -15.41 15.51
C VAL A 56 7.74 -15.27 17.03
N THR A 57 7.14 -14.21 17.60
CA THR A 57 6.98 -14.04 19.06
C THR A 57 5.70 -14.69 19.61
N GLY A 58 4.97 -15.44 18.78
CA GLY A 58 3.78 -16.21 19.18
C GLY A 58 2.45 -15.45 19.09
N ASN A 59 2.46 -14.18 18.68
CA ASN A 59 1.25 -13.40 18.44
C ASN A 59 0.70 -13.71 17.05
N ARG A 60 -0.49 -14.29 16.98
CA ARG A 60 -1.14 -14.67 15.71
C ARG A 60 -2.35 -13.78 15.44
N PRO A 61 -2.65 -13.49 14.15
CA PRO A 61 -3.87 -12.80 13.77
C PRO A 61 -5.08 -13.69 14.01
N GLY A 62 -6.25 -13.07 14.23
CA GLY A 62 -7.51 -13.78 14.43
C GLY A 62 -7.95 -14.64 13.23
N GLN A 63 -7.51 -14.32 12.01
CA GLN A 63 -7.83 -15.10 10.80
C GLN A 63 -6.57 -15.40 9.97
N ALA A 64 -6.43 -16.63 9.49
CA ALA A 64 -5.28 -17.04 8.66
C ALA A 64 -5.17 -16.25 7.35
N ILE A 65 -6.29 -15.76 6.80
CA ILE A 65 -6.29 -14.94 5.57
C ILE A 65 -5.58 -13.59 5.76
N HIS A 66 -5.38 -13.15 7.01
CA HIS A 66 -4.61 -11.95 7.32
C HIS A 66 -3.20 -12.00 6.73
N TYR A 67 -2.54 -13.16 6.76
CA TYR A 67 -1.20 -13.32 6.19
C TYR A 67 -1.15 -12.99 4.70
N PHE A 68 -2.17 -13.46 3.96
CA PHE A 68 -2.30 -13.16 2.54
C PHE A 68 -2.51 -11.66 2.32
N TYR A 69 -3.44 -11.04 3.04
CA TYR A 69 -3.71 -9.62 2.87
C TYR A 69 -2.53 -8.74 3.27
N GLY A 70 -1.83 -9.06 4.37
CA GLY A 70 -0.62 -8.36 4.80
C GLY A 70 0.49 -8.40 3.74
N ALA A 71 0.74 -9.58 3.14
CA ALA A 71 1.68 -9.70 2.03
C ALA A 71 1.20 -8.94 0.78
N ALA A 72 -0.08 -9.05 0.45
CA ALA A 72 -0.70 -8.39 -0.70
C ALA A 72 -0.74 -6.85 -0.59
N THR A 73 -0.64 -6.28 0.61
CA THR A 73 -0.53 -4.82 0.80
C THR A 73 0.80 -4.25 0.28
N VAL A 74 1.89 -5.02 0.31
CA VAL A 74 3.25 -4.54 0.02
C VAL A 74 3.58 -4.56 -1.48
N ILE A 75 3.04 -5.52 -2.22
CA ILE A 75 3.40 -5.83 -3.62
C ILE A 75 2.88 -4.82 -4.67
N PRO A 76 1.66 -4.25 -4.55
CA PRO A 76 1.03 -3.53 -5.65
C PRO A 76 1.79 -2.28 -6.10
N ILE A 77 2.35 -1.49 -5.18
CA ILE A 77 3.09 -0.28 -5.52
C ILE A 77 4.42 -0.60 -6.25
N PRO A 78 5.29 -1.51 -5.76
CA PRO A 78 6.46 -1.97 -6.52
C PRO A 78 6.11 -2.53 -7.90
N ALA A 79 5.03 -3.31 -8.00
CA ALA A 79 4.56 -3.83 -9.29
C ALA A 79 4.10 -2.70 -10.23
N ALA A 80 3.31 -1.76 -9.71
CA ALA A 80 2.87 -0.58 -10.45
C ALA A 80 4.06 0.29 -10.90
N GLU A 81 5.07 0.48 -10.06
CA GLU A 81 6.32 1.17 -10.39
C GLU A 81 7.04 0.53 -11.58
N LEU A 82 7.22 -0.79 -11.55
CA LEU A 82 7.88 -1.55 -12.61
C LEU A 82 7.11 -1.46 -13.93
N LEU A 83 5.77 -1.52 -13.87
CA LEU A 83 4.91 -1.40 -15.04
C LEU A 83 4.87 0.04 -15.57
N ALA A 84 4.77 1.03 -14.68
CA ALA A 84 4.72 2.45 -15.01
C ALA A 84 5.95 2.92 -15.80
N ARG A 85 7.13 2.35 -15.52
CA ARG A 85 8.38 2.64 -16.24
C ARG A 85 8.40 2.14 -17.69
N ARG A 86 7.49 1.24 -18.06
CA ARG A 86 7.43 0.61 -19.39
C ARG A 86 6.34 1.19 -20.29
N VAL A 87 5.58 2.17 -19.81
CA VAL A 87 4.46 2.76 -20.55
C VAL A 87 4.74 4.19 -20.94
N ARG A 88 3.86 4.76 -21.77
CA ARG A 88 3.92 6.18 -22.14
C ARG A 88 3.74 7.04 -20.89
N PRO A 89 4.38 8.23 -20.80
CA PRO A 89 4.25 9.13 -19.64
C PRO A 89 2.79 9.47 -19.29
N GLU A 90 1.94 9.55 -20.32
CA GLU A 90 0.50 9.82 -20.21
C GLU A 90 -0.25 8.75 -19.40
N SER A 91 0.24 7.51 -19.41
CA SER A 91 -0.40 6.37 -18.72
C SER A 91 0.23 6.09 -17.36
N GLU A 92 1.40 6.65 -17.06
CA GLU A 92 2.19 6.40 -15.85
C GLU A 92 1.37 6.57 -14.57
N MET A 93 0.58 7.66 -14.49
CA MET A 93 -0.26 7.96 -13.34
C MET A 93 -1.35 6.92 -13.08
N LEU A 94 -1.88 6.29 -14.15
CA LEU A 94 -2.90 5.25 -14.01
C LEU A 94 -2.34 4.01 -13.29
N TYR A 95 -1.09 3.65 -13.58
CA TYR A 95 -0.42 2.54 -12.89
C TYR A 95 -0.14 2.88 -11.43
N LEU A 96 0.40 4.08 -11.15
CA LEU A 96 0.64 4.53 -9.77
C LEU A 96 -0.66 4.55 -8.96
N LEU A 97 -1.75 5.04 -9.57
CA LEU A 97 -3.09 5.01 -8.99
C LEU A 97 -3.56 3.58 -8.70
N ALA A 98 -3.43 2.67 -9.66
CA ALA A 98 -3.82 1.27 -9.48
C ALA A 98 -3.02 0.60 -8.35
N GLY A 99 -1.71 0.86 -8.28
CA GLY A 99 -0.85 0.35 -7.21
C GLY A 99 -1.28 0.84 -5.83
N VAL A 100 -1.43 2.16 -5.65
CA VAL A 100 -1.81 2.72 -4.34
C VAL A 100 -3.24 2.33 -3.93
N ALA A 101 -4.17 2.26 -4.87
CA ALA A 101 -5.54 1.81 -4.62
C ALA A 101 -5.58 0.34 -4.19
N ALA A 102 -4.85 -0.54 -4.89
CA ALA A 102 -4.75 -1.95 -4.51
C ALA A 102 -4.10 -2.13 -3.13
N THR A 103 -3.00 -1.41 -2.84
CA THR A 103 -2.39 -1.39 -1.50
C THR A 103 -3.37 -0.94 -0.43
N ALA A 104 -4.15 0.12 -0.67
CA ALA A 104 -5.16 0.60 0.28
C ALA A 104 -6.25 -0.45 0.53
N LEU A 105 -6.76 -1.12 -0.51
CA LEU A 105 -7.79 -2.16 -0.41
C LEU A 105 -7.28 -3.39 0.33
N PHE A 106 -6.08 -3.88 0.01
CA PHE A 106 -5.48 -5.00 0.73
C PHE A 106 -5.15 -4.64 2.18
N GLY A 107 -4.64 -3.42 2.44
CA GLY A 107 -4.41 -2.91 3.80
C GLY A 107 -5.68 -2.88 4.63
N LEU A 108 -6.79 -2.39 4.05
CA LEU A 108 -8.11 -2.42 4.69
C LEU A 108 -8.51 -3.84 5.07
N ARG A 109 -8.36 -4.81 4.15
CA ARG A 109 -8.65 -6.22 4.43
C ARG A 109 -7.73 -6.79 5.50
N ALA A 110 -6.44 -6.47 5.49
CA ALA A 110 -5.46 -6.90 6.49
C ALA A 110 -5.87 -6.44 7.89
N VAL A 111 -6.26 -5.17 8.05
CA VAL A 111 -6.73 -4.67 9.35
C VAL A 111 -7.99 -5.38 9.82
N THR A 112 -8.99 -5.55 8.94
CA THR A 112 -10.25 -6.22 9.31
C THR A 112 -10.11 -7.70 9.67
N THR A 113 -9.02 -8.35 9.25
CA THR A 113 -8.76 -9.79 9.47
C THR A 113 -7.70 -10.04 10.54
N GLY A 114 -6.95 -9.00 10.94
CA GLY A 114 -5.90 -9.07 11.96
C GLY A 114 -6.41 -8.82 13.39
N SER A 115 -7.51 -8.10 13.55
CA SER A 115 -8.10 -7.77 14.86
C SER A 115 -9.27 -8.70 15.22
N MET A 116 -8.97 -9.90 15.70
CA MET A 116 -9.84 -10.68 16.60
C MET A 116 -8.96 -11.36 17.65
#